data_AF-A0A3P3W0U9-F1
#
_entry.id   AF-A0A3P3W0U9-F1
#
_cell.length_a   1.000
_cell.length_b   1.000
_cell.length_c   1.000
_cell.angle_alpha   90.00
_cell.angle_beta   90.00
_cell.angle_gamma   90.00
#
_symmetry.space_group_name_H-M   'P 1'
#
loop_
_entity.id
_entity.type
_entity.pdbx_description
1 polymer ?
#
loop_
_entity_poly.entity_id
_entity_poly.type
_entity_poly.pdbx_seq_one_letter_code
_entity_poly.pdbx_strand_id
1 'polypeptide(L)' 'MQFTENFLNTDKIEIEGQYVSLFDNEGKELKLFVGEEIKTVSWVDNKLMVTLVNDSIRLYKDTINFGDF' A
#
# COMPACT_ATOMS: atom_id res chain seq x y z
N MET A 1 -16.06 1.59 -13.93
CA MET A 1 -15.94 0.22 -13.40
C MET A 1 -15.19 0.32 -12.09
N GLN A 2 -15.78 -0.10 -10.97
CA GLN A 2 -15.06 -0.25 -9.71
C GLN A 2 -14.42 -1.65 -9.75
N PHE A 3 -13.10 -1.71 -9.67
CA PHE A 3 -12.38 -2.95 -9.47
C PHE A 3 -11.85 -2.98 -8.05
N THR A 4 -12.22 -4.04 -7.34
CA THR A 4 -11.82 -4.31 -5.97
C THR A 4 -10.70 -5.33 -6.05
N GLU A 5 -9.45 -4.89 -5.93
CA GLU A 5 -8.30 -5.79 -5.85
C GLU A 5 -7.99 -6.06 -4.37
N ASN A 6 -8.03 -7.33 -3.99
CA ASN A 6 -7.66 -7.78 -2.66
C ASN A 6 -6.17 -8.14 -2.68
N PHE A 7 -5.35 -7.36 -1.99
CA PHE A 7 -3.89 -7.55 -1.96
C PHE A 7 -3.41 -8.31 -0.72
N LEU A 8 -4.31 -9.06 -0.08
CA LEU A 8 -3.95 -10.04 0.94
C LEU A 8 -2.87 -10.95 0.35
N ASN A 9 -1.64 -10.86 0.86
CA ASN A 9 -0.47 -11.66 0.50
C ASN A 9 0.38 -11.17 -0.69
N THR A 10 0.65 -9.86 -0.82
CA THR A 10 1.74 -9.40 -1.71
C THR A 10 3.09 -9.71 -1.06
N ASP A 11 3.90 -10.56 -1.70
CA ASP A 11 5.21 -10.96 -1.18
C ASP A 11 6.27 -9.86 -1.28
N LYS A 12 6.03 -8.86 -2.15
CA LYS A 12 6.99 -7.80 -2.44
C LYS A 12 6.37 -6.42 -2.26
N ILE A 13 7.05 -5.62 -1.43
CA ILE A 13 6.74 -4.22 -1.16
C ILE A 13 7.98 -3.41 -1.49
N GLU A 14 7.83 -2.37 -2.31
CA GLU A 14 8.88 -1.39 -2.58
C GLU A 14 8.42 0.00 -2.13
N ILE A 15 9.37 0.79 -1.63
CA ILE A 15 9.13 2.14 -1.12
C ILE A 15 9.97 3.10 -1.95
N GLU A 16 9.33 4.10 -2.54
CA GLU A 16 9.99 5.14 -3.33
C GLU A 16 9.50 6.52 -2.87
N GLY A 17 10.19 7.10 -1.89
CA GLY A 17 9.83 8.39 -1.30
C GLY A 17 8.45 8.37 -0.65
N GLN A 18 7.44 8.88 -1.37
CA GLN A 18 6.05 8.97 -0.92
C GLN A 18 5.13 7.91 -1.54
N TYR A 19 5.70 6.98 -2.30
CA TYR A 19 4.97 5.92 -2.99
C TYR A 19 5.27 4.56 -2.37
N VAL A 20 4.24 3.73 -2.27
CA VAL A 20 4.35 2.30 -1.98
C VAL A 20 3.96 1.53 -3.21
N SER A 21 4.84 0.66 -3.70
CA SER A 21 4.55 -0.28 -4.76
C SER A 21 4.34 -1.66 -4.16
N LEU A 22 3.15 -2.22 -4.36
CA LEU A 22 2.79 -3.59 -3.96
C LEU A 22 2.75 -4.46 -5.21
N PHE A 23 3.38 -5.62 -5.18
CA PHE A 23 3.37 -6.55 -6.31
C PHE A 23 2.60 -7.81 -5.96
N ASP A 24 1.69 -8.22 -6.84
CA ASP A 24 1.04 -9.52 -6.72
C ASP A 24 1.96 -10.67 -7.19
N ASN A 25 1.47 -11.90 -7.06
CA ASN A 25 2.21 -13.11 -7.44
C ASN A 25 2.43 -13.24 -8.95
N GLU A 26 1.71 -12.47 -9.77
CA GLU A 26 1.88 -12.40 -11.23
C GLU A 26 2.84 -11.26 -11.63
N GLY A 27 3.34 -10.49 -10.66
CA GLY A 27 4.24 -9.35 -10.86
C GLY A 27 3.54 -8.06 -11.23
N LYS A 28 2.20 -7.98 -11.09
CA LYS A 28 1.44 -6.76 -11.33
C LYS A 28 1.68 -5.77 -10.21
N GLU A 29 2.01 -4.54 -10.57
CA GLU A 29 2.28 -3.46 -9.62
C GLU A 29 1.01 -2.67 -9.30
N LEU A 30 0.79 -2.44 -7.99
CA LEU A 30 -0.09 -1.41 -7.47
C LEU A 30 0.73 -0.31 -6.82
N LYS A 31 0.65 0.90 -7.36
CA LYS A 31 1.33 2.08 -6.80
C LYS A 31 0.36 2.93 -5.98
N LEU A 32 0.61 3.03 -4.68
CA LEU A 32 -0.14 3.85 -3.74
C LEU A 32 0.62 5.15 -3.45
N PHE A 33 -0.04 6.29 -3.64
CA PHE A 33 0.48 7.58 -3.21
C PHE A 33 0.07 7.87 -1.76
N VAL A 34 1.06 8.03 -0.89
CA VAL A 34 0.82 8.32 0.53
C VAL A 34 0.81 9.82 0.80
N GLY A 35 1.53 10.62 0.01
CA GLY A 35 1.58 12.08 0.15
C GLY A 35 2.53 12.62 1.20
N GLU A 36 3.27 11.74 1.87
CA GLU A 36 4.36 12.08 2.79
C GLU A 36 5.47 11.04 2.67
N GLU A 37 6.70 11.40 3.06
CA GLU A 37 7.86 10.52 2.96
C GLU A 37 7.73 9.31 3.90
N ILE A 38 7.90 8.12 3.33
CA ILE A 38 7.67 6.85 3.99
C ILE A 38 8.95 6.35 4.63
N LYS A 39 8.84 5.94 5.89
CA LYS A 39 9.92 5.33 6.67
C LYS A 39 9.91 3.81 6.56
N THR A 40 8.73 3.20 6.77
CA THR A 40 8.55 1.73 6.69
C THR A 40 7.13 1.37 6.26
N VAL A 41 6.97 0.16 5.70
CA VAL A 41 5.68 -0.42 5.33
C VAL A 41 5.64 -1.87 5.78
N SER A 42 4.52 -2.30 6.37
CA SER A 42 4.33 -3.68 6.80
C SER A 42 2.85 -4.06 6.81
N TRP A 43 2.56 -5.37 6.75
CA TRP A 43 1.22 -5.89 6.94
C TRP A 43 0.95 -6.18 8.42
N VAL A 44 -0.19 -5.73 8.93
CA VAL A 44 -0.66 -5.99 10.29
C VAL A 44 -2.15 -6.30 10.23
N ASP A 45 -2.57 -7.50 10.67
CA ASP A 45 -3.98 -7.92 10.70
C ASP A 45 -4.76 -7.56 9.42
N ASN A 46 -4.23 -7.97 8.25
CA ASN A 46 -4.82 -7.69 6.94
C ASN A 46 -4.93 -6.19 6.58
N LYS A 47 -4.08 -5.35 7.17
CA LYS A 47 -3.99 -3.93 6.85
C LYS A 47 -2.56 -3.58 6.49
N LEU A 48 -2.42 -2.69 5.51
CA LEU A 48 -1.13 -2.12 5.18
C LEU A 48 -0.86 -0.96 6.14
N MET A 49 0.11 -1.15 7.02
CA MET A 49 0.60 -0.13 7.94
C MET A 49 1.79 0.58 7.30
N VAL A 50 1.64 1.89 7.09
CA VAL A 50 2.67 2.77 6.58
C VAL A 50 3.10 3.71 7.70
N THR A 51 4.37 3.64 8.09
CA THR A 51 4.98 4.59 9.03
C THR A 51 5.74 5.64 8.25
N LEU A 52 5.49 6.90 8.56
CA LEU A 52 6.11 8.05 7.91
C LEU A 52 7.38 8.49 8.65
N VAL A 53 8.22 9.29 7.99
CA VAL A 53 9.46 9.82 8.59
C VAL A 53 9.17 10.71 9.81
N ASN A 54 8.00 11.35 9.86
CA ASN A 54 7.52 12.14 11.00
C ASN A 54 6.89 11.29 12.14
N ASP A 55 7.08 9.97 12.11
CA ASP A 55 6.52 8.98 13.05
C ASP A 55 4.99 8.88 13.08
N SER A 56 4.29 9.52 12.13
CA SER A 56 2.85 9.30 11.92
C SER A 56 2.59 7.94 11.27
N ILE A 57 1.42 7.37 11.54
CA ILE A 57 1.02 6.05 11.05
C ILE A 57 -0.23 6.19 10.19
N ARG A 58 -0.24 5.54 9.03
CA ARG A 58 -1.41 5.38 8.16
C ARG A 58 -1.72 3.90 7.98
N LEU A 59 -3.01 3.58 8.08
CA LEU A 59 -3.52 2.21 7.94
C LEU A 59 -4.47 2.15 6.75
N TYR A 60 -4.14 1.32 5.78
CA TYR A 60 -4.98 1.02 4.62
C TYR A 60 -5.56 -0.38 4.78
N LYS A 61 -6.84 -0.55 4.43
CA LYS A 61 -7.45 -1.88 4.39
C LYS A 61 -6.85 -2.69 3.24
N ASP A 62 -6.85 -4.01 3.40
CA ASP A 62 -6.54 -5.01 2.37
C ASP A 62 -7.31 -4.82 1.05
N THR A 63 -8.48 -4.21 1.13
CA THR A 63 -9.25 -3.77 -0.02
C THR A 63 -8.96 -2.30 -0.34
N ILE A 64 -8.17 -2.06 -1.38
CA ILE A 64 -7.99 -0.71 -1.94
C ILE A 64 -8.98 -0.56 -3.10
N ASN A 65 -10.06 0.19 -2.86
CA ASN A 65 -11.03 0.51 -3.92
C ASN A 65 -10.46 1.64 -4.79
N PHE A 66 -10.12 1.33 -6.04
CA PHE A 66 -9.88 2.33 -7.07
C PHE A 66 -11.24 2.76 -7.65
N GLY A 67 -11.79 3.81 -7.07
CA GLY A 67 -13.06 4.38 -7.51
C GLY A 67 -13.38 5.62 -6.70
N ASP A 68 -12.79 6.74 -7.14
CA ASP A 68 -13.23 8.13 -7.02
C ASP A 68 -11.99 9.03 -6.84
N PHE A 69 -11.35 9.31 -7.97
CA PHE A 69 -10.56 10.53 -8.17
C PHE A 69 -11.42 11.51 -8.98
#